data_AF-A0A428D207-F1
#
_entry.id   AF-A0A428D207-F1
#
_cell.length_a   1.000
_cell.length_b   1.000
_cell.length_c   1.000
_cell.angle_alpha   90.00
_cell.angle_beta   90.00
_cell.angle_gamma   90.00
#
_symmetry.space_group_name_H-M   'P 1'
#
loop_
_entity.id
_entity.type
_entity.pdbx_description
1 polymer ?
#
loop_
_entity_poly.entity_id
_entity_poly.type
_entity_poly.pdbx_seq_one_letter_code
_entity_poly.pdbx_strand_id
1 'polypeptide(L)'
;MGKQELAMQVLQQVVKLPMVKVNREKFLVDKFSKELDRKDIATLSEKGPTSLLTKESLDRVAKTCIKDNVLRASGTSILAGLPGGIAMAITIPTDVVQFYAFSLKLAQELGYIYGFDDLW
;
A
#
# COMPACT_ATOMS: atom_id res chain seq x y z
N MET A 1 15.09 8.08 -24.12
CA MET A 1 14.29 7.13 -23.33
C MET A 1 12.86 7.64 -23.27
N GLY A 2 11.87 6.81 -23.61
CA GLY A 2 10.46 7.21 -23.55
C GLY A 2 9.97 7.36 -22.12
N LYS A 3 8.97 8.21 -21.86
CA LYS A 3 8.36 8.38 -20.52
C LYS A 3 7.88 7.05 -19.91
N GLN A 4 7.45 6.12 -20.76
CA GLN A 4 7.00 4.77 -20.37
C GLN A 4 8.14 3.90 -19.84
N GLU A 5 9.33 3.98 -20.41
CA GLU A 5 10.49 3.20 -19.96
C GLU A 5 10.97 3.64 -18.57
N LEU A 6 10.96 4.95 -18.32
CA LEU A 6 11.28 5.49 -17.01
C LEU A 6 10.27 5.05 -15.95
N ALA A 7 8.97 5.11 -16.26
CA ALA A 7 7.94 4.63 -15.36
C ALA A 7 8.11 3.13 -15.05
N MET A 8 8.44 2.32 -16.05
CA MET A 8 8.71 0.89 -15.85
C MET A 8 9.93 0.65 -14.95
N GLN A 9 11.01 1.41 -15.14
CA GLN A 9 12.21 1.32 -14.28
C GLN A 9 11.90 1.68 -12.83
N VAL A 10 11.12 2.74 -12.60
CA VAL A 10 10.65 3.12 -11.26
C VAL A 10 9.89 1.95 -10.63
N LEU A 11 8.88 1.42 -11.32
CA LEU A 11 8.07 0.31 -10.81
C LEU A 11 8.93 -0.93 -10.50
N GLN A 12 9.88 -1.28 -11.37
CA GLN A 12 10.80 -2.40 -11.16
C GLN A 12 11.70 -2.22 -9.92
N GLN A 13 12.11 -0.99 -9.61
CA GLN A 13 12.87 -0.72 -8.38
C GLN A 13 11.97 -0.76 -7.15
N VAL A 14 10.78 -0.17 -7.25
CA VAL A 14 9.82 -0.09 -6.16
C VAL A 14 9.38 -1.47 -5.70
N VAL A 15 8.99 -2.36 -6.62
CA VAL A 15 8.51 -3.71 -6.24
C VAL A 15 9.59 -4.56 -5.55
N LYS A 16 10.87 -4.25 -5.75
CA LYS A 16 11.97 -4.97 -5.07
C LYS A 16 12.18 -4.52 -3.64
N LEU A 17 11.57 -3.41 -3.21
CA LEU A 17 11.75 -2.90 -1.86
C LEU A 17 10.97 -3.76 -0.86
N PRO A 18 11.62 -4.23 0.22
CA PRO A 18 11.00 -5.14 1.18
C PRO A 18 9.82 -4.51 1.93
N MET A 19 9.78 -3.18 2.02
CA MET A 19 8.69 -2.44 2.66
C MET A 19 7.40 -2.38 1.82
N VAL A 20 7.45 -2.74 0.53
CA VAL A 20 6.30 -2.62 -0.37
C VAL A 20 5.36 -3.81 -0.24
N LYS A 21 5.91 -5.03 -0.12
CA LYS A 21 5.12 -6.24 0.04
C LYS A 21 4.46 -6.25 1.42
N VAL A 22 3.14 -6.31 1.46
CA VAL A 22 2.36 -6.47 2.68
C VAL A 22 2.05 -7.95 2.86
N ASN A 23 2.46 -8.54 3.99
CA ASN A 23 2.02 -9.88 4.35
C ASN A 23 0.53 -9.80 4.74
N ARG A 24 -0.35 -10.32 3.87
CA ARG A 24 -1.80 -10.26 4.02
C ARG A 24 -2.27 -10.81 5.36
N GLU A 25 -1.85 -12.02 5.71
CA GLU A 25 -2.26 -12.69 6.95
C GLU A 25 -1.86 -11.87 8.19
N LYS A 26 -0.58 -11.51 8.30
CA LYS A 26 -0.06 -10.71 9.42
C LYS A 26 -0.78 -9.37 9.52
N PHE A 27 -1.03 -8.71 8.40
CA PHE A 27 -1.71 -7.42 8.35
C PHE A 27 -3.17 -7.52 8.80
N LEU A 28 -3.92 -8.52 8.29
CA LEU A 28 -5.32 -8.73 8.66
C LEU A 28 -5.45 -9.09 10.14
N VAL A 29 -4.58 -9.96 10.65
CA VAL A 29 -4.53 -10.30 12.07
C VAL A 29 -4.24 -9.05 12.91
N ASP A 30 -3.23 -8.24 12.55
CA ASP A 30 -2.92 -7.00 13.28
C ASP A 30 -4.10 -6.03 13.35
N LYS A 31 -4.79 -5.81 12.22
CA LYS A 31 -5.89 -4.85 12.13
C LYS A 31 -7.20 -5.33 12.76
N PHE A 32 -7.52 -6.61 12.65
CA PHE A 32 -8.82 -7.14 13.07
C PHE A 32 -8.77 -8.01 14.34
N SER A 33 -7.60 -8.33 14.89
CA SER A 33 -7.48 -9.10 16.15
C SER A 33 -8.15 -8.45 17.36
N LYS A 34 -8.40 -7.14 17.32
CA LYS A 34 -9.15 -6.42 18.36
C LYS A 34 -10.67 -6.51 18.18
N GLU A 35 -11.13 -6.83 16.98
CA GLU A 35 -12.55 -6.91 16.60
C GLU A 35 -13.03 -8.36 16.45
N LEU A 36 -12.10 -9.31 16.28
CA LEU A 36 -12.37 -10.72 16.02
C LEU A 36 -11.79 -11.63 17.12
N ASP A 37 -12.52 -12.69 17.44
CA ASP A 37 -12.03 -13.75 18.32
C ASP A 37 -10.96 -14.58 17.61
N ARG A 38 -10.08 -15.25 18.38
CA ARG A 38 -9.06 -16.16 17.83
C ARG A 38 -9.63 -17.24 16.90
N LYS A 39 -10.86 -17.68 17.15
CA LYS A 39 -11.56 -18.70 16.33
C LYS A 39 -11.85 -18.20 14.91
N ASP A 40 -11.99 -16.89 14.73
CA ASP A 40 -12.36 -16.27 13.46
C ASP A 40 -11.13 -15.91 12.61
N ILE A 41 -9.91 -16.04 13.16
CA ILE A 41 -8.64 -15.75 12.45
C ILE A 41 -8.39 -16.72 11.29
N ALA A 42 -8.76 -17.98 11.44
CA ALA A 42 -8.68 -18.95 10.34
C ALA A 42 -9.61 -18.55 9.19
N THR A 43 -10.87 -18.21 9.52
CA THR A 43 -11.86 -17.73 8.56
C THR A 43 -11.46 -16.40 7.91
N LEU A 44 -10.83 -15.50 8.67
CA LEU A 44 -10.29 -14.23 8.17
C LEU A 44 -9.23 -14.45 7.09
N SER A 45 -8.36 -15.44 7.28
CA SER A 45 -7.28 -15.75 6.36
C SER A 45 -7.81 -16.41 5.08
N GLU A 46 -8.74 -17.37 5.20
CA GLU A 46 -9.31 -18.11 4.07
C GLU A 46 -10.39 -17.33 3.29
N LYS A 47 -11.37 -16.74 4.00
CA LYS A 47 -12.56 -16.13 3.38
C LYS A 47 -12.50 -14.60 3.32
N GLY A 48 -11.52 -14.00 3.98
CA GLY A 48 -11.31 -12.56 4.00
C GLY A 48 -12.25 -11.80 4.95
N PRO A 49 -11.94 -10.52 5.21
CA PRO A 49 -12.64 -9.72 6.23
C PRO A 49 -14.11 -9.46 5.91
N THR A 50 -14.47 -9.39 4.62
CA THR A 50 -15.84 -9.15 4.13
C THR A 50 -16.82 -10.25 4.50
N SER A 51 -16.34 -11.45 4.82
CA SER A 51 -17.17 -12.57 5.28
C SER A 51 -17.53 -12.51 6.76
N LEU A 52 -16.80 -11.72 7.55
CA LEU A 52 -16.90 -11.66 9.01
C LEU A 52 -17.35 -10.30 9.54
N LEU A 53 -17.05 -9.23 8.81
CA LEU A 53 -17.23 -7.85 9.26
C LEU A 53 -18.18 -7.09 8.34
N THR A 54 -18.93 -6.16 8.93
CA THR A 54 -19.78 -5.27 8.16
C THR A 54 -18.94 -4.25 7.40
N LYS A 55 -19.51 -3.71 6.32
CA LYS A 55 -18.86 -2.66 5.51
C LYS A 55 -18.42 -1.47 6.36
N GLU A 56 -19.19 -1.10 7.38
CA GLU A 56 -18.87 0.03 8.27
C GLU A 56 -17.60 -0.23 9.10
N SER A 57 -17.38 -1.47 9.56
CA SER A 57 -16.14 -1.85 10.26
C SER A 57 -14.95 -1.79 9.30
N LEU A 58 -15.09 -2.35 8.09
CA LEU A 58 -14.05 -2.31 7.07
C LEU A 58 -13.67 -0.86 6.70
N ASP A 59 -14.67 0.00 6.47
CA ASP A 59 -14.46 1.42 6.15
C ASP A 59 -13.77 2.18 7.29
N ARG A 60 -14.06 1.82 8.56
CA ARG A 60 -13.38 2.41 9.73
C ARG A 60 -11.90 2.04 9.76
N VAL A 61 -11.57 0.77 9.54
CA VAL A 61 -10.18 0.30 9.49
C VAL A 61 -9.45 0.87 8.28
N ALA A 62 -10.09 0.94 7.12
CA ALA A 62 -9.56 1.57 5.91
C ALA A 62 -9.25 3.06 6.14
N LYS A 63 -10.18 3.81 6.74
CA LYS A 63 -9.96 5.23 7.11
C LYS A 63 -8.80 5.39 8.08
N THR A 64 -8.63 4.46 9.02
CA THR A 64 -7.49 4.47 9.95
C THR A 64 -6.19 4.24 9.19
N CYS A 65 -6.14 3.25 8.29
CA CYS A 65 -4.96 3.00 7.45
C CYS A 65 -4.64 4.20 6.55
N ILE A 66 -5.64 4.81 5.90
CA ILE A 66 -5.46 6.02 5.10
C ILE A 66 -4.96 7.16 5.98
N LYS A 67 -5.51 7.36 7.18
CA LYS A 67 -5.08 8.45 8.06
C LYS A 67 -3.66 8.24 8.55
N ASP A 68 -3.30 7.03 9.00
CA ASP A 68 -1.94 6.68 9.42
C ASP A 68 -0.94 6.87 8.27
N ASN A 69 -1.36 6.48 7.07
CA ASN A 69 -0.54 6.63 5.88
C ASN A 69 -0.45 8.10 5.40
N VAL A 70 -1.56 8.83 5.31
CA VAL A 70 -1.57 10.25 4.92
C VAL A 70 -0.80 11.09 5.94
N LEU A 71 -0.96 10.85 7.25
CA LEU A 71 -0.16 11.52 8.29
C LEU A 71 1.34 11.26 8.13
N ARG A 72 1.73 10.07 7.66
CA ARG A 72 3.12 9.72 7.34
C ARG A 72 3.58 10.33 6.00
N ALA A 73 2.67 10.53 5.05
CA ALA A 73 2.94 11.05 3.70
C ALA A 73 2.92 12.59 3.61
N SER A 74 2.34 13.30 4.59
CA SER A 74 2.31 14.78 4.67
C SER A 74 3.69 15.46 4.78
N GLY A 75 4.78 14.70 4.79
CA GLY A 75 6.14 15.19 4.99
C GLY A 75 6.98 15.46 3.74
N THR A 76 6.50 15.20 2.52
CA THR A 76 7.34 15.37 1.32
C THR A 76 6.55 15.87 0.12
N SER A 77 6.76 17.14 -0.20
CA SER A 77 6.26 17.85 -1.37
C SER A 77 6.47 17.07 -2.67
N ILE A 78 5.39 16.87 -3.43
CA ILE A 78 5.46 16.54 -4.86
C ILE A 78 5.91 17.82 -5.59
N LEU A 79 7.21 18.11 -5.54
CA LEU A 79 7.81 19.32 -6.13
C LEU A 79 8.41 19.09 -7.52
N ALA A 80 8.03 18.00 -8.20
CA ALA A 80 8.45 17.72 -9.57
C ALA A 80 7.36 16.90 -10.29
N GLY A 81 6.25 17.55 -10.63
CA GLY A 81 5.32 16.97 -11.60
C GLY A 81 6.06 16.71 -12.91
N LEU A 82 6.33 15.43 -13.20
CA LEU A 82 6.93 14.92 -14.44
C LEU A 82 8.43 15.27 -14.67
N PRO A 83 9.29 14.30 -15.01
CA PRO A 83 10.66 14.57 -15.39
C PRO A 83 10.70 15.25 -16.77
N GLY A 84 10.75 16.58 -16.74
CA GLY A 84 10.90 17.45 -17.90
C GLY A 84 11.42 18.86 -17.56
N GLY A 85 11.84 19.09 -16.30
CA GLY A 85 12.42 20.36 -15.86
C GLY A 85 13.93 20.25 -15.68
N ILE A 86 14.67 20.90 -16.58
CA ILE A 86 16.09 21.33 -16.53
C ILE A 86 16.98 20.62 -15.50
N ALA A 87 17.14 19.30 -15.59
CA ALA A 87 18.31 18.58 -15.07
C ALA A 87 18.32 17.16 -15.67
N MET A 88 18.97 17.01 -16.82
CA MET A 88 19.41 15.69 -17.28
C MET A 88 20.59 15.22 -16.42
N ALA A 89 20.30 14.60 -15.28
CA ALA A 89 21.20 13.65 -14.63
C ALA A 89 20.39 12.39 -14.31
N ILE A 90 20.94 11.23 -14.71
CA ILE A 90 20.29 9.91 -14.72
C ILE A 90 20.14 9.41 -13.28
N THR A 91 19.19 9.95 -12.54
CA THR A 91 18.83 9.44 -11.22
C THR A 91 17.33 9.59 -11.04
N ILE A 92 16.62 8.47 -10.96
CA ILE A 92 15.26 8.47 -10.42
C ILE A 92 15.37 9.05 -9.00
N PRO A 93 14.70 10.16 -8.69
CA PRO A 93 14.75 10.74 -7.36
C PRO A 93 14.19 9.74 -6.33
N THR A 94 14.87 9.59 -5.19
CA THR A 94 14.50 8.62 -4.15
C THR A 94 13.10 8.88 -3.59
N ASP A 95 12.66 10.13 -3.55
CA ASP A 95 11.31 10.57 -3.17
C ASP A 95 10.23 10.00 -4.10
N VAL A 96 10.51 9.86 -5.40
CA VAL A 96 9.58 9.23 -6.36
C VAL A 96 9.46 7.74 -6.08
N VAL A 97 10.58 7.05 -5.87
CA VAL A 97 10.58 5.62 -5.50
C VAL A 97 9.83 5.42 -4.19
N GLN A 98 10.10 6.25 -3.19
CA GLN A 98 9.46 6.17 -1.88
C GLN A 98 7.96 6.46 -1.95
N PHE A 99 7.53 7.43 -2.78
CA PHE A 99 6.12 7.72 -3.02
C PHE A 99 5.39 6.49 -3.59
N TYR A 100 5.90 5.90 -4.67
CA TYR A 100 5.27 4.72 -5.28
C TYR A 100 5.33 3.49 -4.38
N ALA A 101 6.41 3.30 -3.62
CA ALA A 101 6.51 2.25 -2.61
C ALA A 101 5.39 2.37 -1.59
N PHE A 102 5.14 3.58 -1.14
CA PHE A 102 4.09 3.90 -0.21
C PHE A 102 2.69 3.71 -0.80
N SER A 103 2.46 4.18 -2.03
CA SER A 103 1.19 4.02 -2.72
C SER A 103 0.84 2.55 -2.94
N LEU A 104 1.81 1.72 -3.36
CA LEU A 104 1.60 0.29 -3.58
C LEU A 104 1.36 -0.48 -2.27
N LYS A 105 2.07 -0.10 -1.20
CA LYS A 105 1.80 -0.65 0.13
C LYS A 105 0.36 -0.31 0.57
N LEU A 106 -0.06 0.95 0.48
CA LEU A 106 -1.42 1.38 0.84
C LEU A 106 -2.48 0.68 -0.02
N ALA A 107 -2.23 0.51 -1.31
CA ALA A 107 -3.14 -0.20 -2.20
C ALA A 107 -3.36 -1.66 -1.77
N GLN A 108 -2.29 -2.37 -1.39
CA GLN A 108 -2.39 -3.72 -0.80
C GLN A 108 -3.17 -3.70 0.51
N GLU A 109 -2.86 -2.78 1.43
CA GLU A 109 -3.55 -2.68 2.73
C GLU A 109 -5.07 -2.48 2.55
N LEU A 110 -5.48 -1.60 1.63
CA LEU A 110 -6.88 -1.37 1.31
C LEU A 110 -7.52 -2.57 0.61
N GLY A 111 -6.83 -3.15 -0.38
CA GLY A 111 -7.30 -4.35 -1.07
C GLY A 111 -7.59 -5.49 -0.10
N TYR A 112 -6.67 -5.76 0.82
CA TYR A 112 -6.81 -6.82 1.80
C TYR A 112 -7.96 -6.57 2.78
N ILE A 113 -8.16 -5.32 3.23
CA ILE A 113 -9.33 -4.95 4.05
C ILE A 113 -10.64 -5.29 3.34
N TYR A 114 -10.73 -5.04 2.03
CA TYR A 114 -11.92 -5.34 1.23
C TYR A 114 -11.95 -6.76 0.66
N GLY A 115 -11.05 -7.64 1.12
CA GLY A 115 -11.10 -9.07 0.80
C GLY A 115 -10.43 -9.48 -0.51
N PHE A 116 -9.59 -8.64 -1.10
CA PHE A 116 -8.75 -9.06 -2.22
C PHE A 116 -7.74 -10.14 -1.77
N ASP A 117 -7.41 -11.01 -2.71
CA ASP A 117 -6.33 -11.98 -2.56
C ASP A 117 -4.96 -11.31 -2.49
N ASP A 118 -3.95 -12.05 -2.05
CA ASP A 118 -2.56 -11.56 -2.03
C ASP A 118 -2.17 -11.11 -3.45
N LEU A 119 -1.76 -9.85 -3.56
CA LEU A 119 -1.44 -9.21 -4.85
C LEU A 119 -0.01 -9.51 -5.32
N TRP A 120 0.69 -10.40 -4.61
CA TRP A 120 2.12 -10.65 -4.78
C TRP A 120 2.47 -12.08 -5.17
#